data_AF-A0A5E5QJ95-F1
#
_entry.id   AF-A0A5E5QJ95-F1
#
_cell.length_a   1.000
_cell.length_b   1.000
_cell.length_c   1.000
_cell.angle_alpha   90.00
_cell.angle_beta   90.00
_cell.angle_gamma   90.00
#
_symmetry.space_group_name_H-M   'P 1'
#
loop_
_entity.id
_entity.type
_entity.pdbx_description
1 polymer ?
#
loop_
_entity_poly.entity_id
_entity_poly.type
_entity_poly.pdbx_seq_one_letter_code
_entity_poly.pdbx_strand_id
1 'polypeptide(L)'
;MEIHKVSKSAIYLRTEKKIKDTFGTLEKNNITPWAFFNSGKPFQVKKFDGSKITSEGFKFSGSIRQIYWHSIEPFIEDITVKVIDEVVTLTQEKSQDLKETLTEAEGLLVSYTRKTYQRMAEIDQRLRGKGYPKSVNIQKTDRYETPMIEFIKGSVSAELKTYRPKSRFEQFYQNNKFLVKFLVWSVGILGAVIKFSLVVKGDATLF
;
A
#
# COMPACT_ATOMS: atom_id res chain seq x y z
N MET A 1 2.06 29.21 -22.77
CA MET A 1 2.50 28.00 -22.05
C MET A 1 1.44 27.72 -20.99
N GLU A 2 0.41 26.99 -21.38
CA GLU A 2 -0.72 26.69 -20.49
C GLU A 2 -0.28 25.66 -19.45
N ILE A 3 -0.30 26.08 -18.18
CA ILE A 3 -0.16 25.18 -17.06
C ILE A 3 -1.47 24.41 -16.99
N HIS A 4 -1.52 23.22 -17.61
CA HIS A 4 -2.60 22.27 -17.36
C HIS A 4 -2.60 21.96 -15.87
N LYS A 5 -3.50 22.62 -15.15
CA LYS A 5 -3.86 22.28 -13.77
C LYS A 5 -4.53 20.92 -13.84
N VAL A 6 -3.73 19.86 -13.74
CA VAL A 6 -4.22 18.47 -13.63
C VAL A 6 -5.26 18.50 -12.52
N SER A 7 -6.52 18.30 -12.90
CA SER A 7 -7.63 18.21 -11.96
C SER A 7 -7.38 16.96 -11.13
N LYS A 8 -6.76 17.12 -9.96
CA LYS A 8 -6.50 16.03 -9.00
C LYS A 8 -7.75 15.19 -8.88
N SER A 9 -7.66 13.93 -9.33
CA SER A 9 -8.81 13.03 -9.33
C SER A 9 -9.32 12.85 -7.89
N ALA A 10 -10.60 12.52 -7.72
CA ALA A 10 -11.10 12.18 -6.39
C ALA A 10 -10.37 10.96 -5.77
N ILE A 11 -9.76 10.11 -6.61
CA ILE A 11 -8.88 9.02 -6.17
C ILE A 11 -7.57 9.59 -5.63
N TYR A 12 -6.94 10.53 -6.35
CA TYR A 12 -5.70 11.19 -5.91
C TYR A 12 -5.82 11.73 -4.48
N LEU A 13 -6.85 12.53 -4.18
CA LEU A 13 -7.01 13.16 -2.86
C LEU A 13 -7.18 12.11 -1.75
N ARG A 14 -7.90 11.03 -2.04
CA ARG A 14 -8.09 9.92 -1.10
C ARG A 14 -6.78 9.17 -0.87
N THR A 15 -6.06 8.84 -1.94
CA THR A 15 -4.77 8.15 -1.90
C THR A 15 -3.73 8.99 -1.16
N GLU A 16 -3.63 10.28 -1.46
CA GLU A 16 -2.74 11.23 -0.78
C GLU A 16 -3.03 11.27 0.72
N LYS A 17 -4.30 11.43 1.12
CA LYS A 17 -4.68 11.44 2.54
C LYS A 17 -4.27 10.13 3.23
N LYS A 18 -4.56 8.99 2.62
CA LYS A 18 -4.22 7.68 3.22
C LYS A 18 -2.71 7.49 3.36
N ILE A 19 -1.94 7.80 2.32
CA ILE A 19 -0.47 7.72 2.36
C ILE A 19 0.04 8.62 3.48
N LYS A 20 -0.41 9.88 3.53
CA LYS A 20 -0.05 10.84 4.58
C LYS A 20 -0.32 10.32 5.98
N ASP A 21 -1.54 9.82 6.22
CA ASP A 21 -1.96 9.33 7.54
C ASP A 21 -1.13 8.09 7.96
N THR A 22 -0.81 7.22 7.00
CA THR A 22 -0.03 6.00 7.25
C THR A 22 1.43 6.32 7.55
N PHE A 23 2.07 7.18 6.76
CA PHE A 23 3.43 7.64 7.04
C PHE A 23 3.51 8.49 8.32
N GLY A 24 2.50 9.30 8.62
CA GLY A 24 2.41 10.02 9.89
C GLY A 24 2.33 9.07 11.09
N THR A 25 1.61 7.95 10.95
CA THR A 25 1.55 6.90 11.97
C THR A 25 2.91 6.20 12.14
N LEU A 26 3.57 5.87 11.03
CA LEU A 26 4.93 5.31 11.03
C LEU A 26 5.92 6.25 11.73
N GLU A 27 5.88 7.54 11.40
CA GLU A 27 6.75 8.53 12.04
C GLU A 27 6.50 8.59 13.55
N LYS A 28 5.24 8.70 13.96
CA LYS A 28 4.87 8.83 15.38
C LYS A 28 5.27 7.60 16.19
N ASN A 29 5.05 6.40 15.67
CA ASN A 29 5.13 5.17 16.44
C ASN A 29 6.49 4.46 16.34
N ASN A 30 7.23 4.66 15.24
CA ASN A 30 8.43 3.87 14.96
C ASN A 30 9.68 4.72 14.78
N ILE A 31 9.56 6.00 14.42
CA ILE A 31 10.71 6.90 14.19
C ILE A 31 10.90 7.86 15.36
N THR A 32 9.85 8.60 15.73
CA THR A 32 9.88 9.59 16.81
C THR A 32 10.38 9.02 18.14
N PRO A 33 10.04 7.79 18.58
CA PRO A 33 10.53 7.31 19.85
C PRO A 33 12.07 7.24 19.94
N TRP A 34 12.77 7.02 18.82
CA TRP A 34 14.24 7.03 18.78
C TRP A 34 14.84 8.36 19.22
N ALA A 35 14.09 9.46 19.10
CA ALA A 35 14.46 10.76 19.66
C ALA A 35 14.84 10.71 21.15
N PHE A 36 14.22 9.79 21.88
CA PHE A 36 14.34 9.67 23.33
C PHE A 36 15.29 8.55 23.73
N PHE A 37 16.06 7.98 22.78
CA PHE A 37 16.98 6.87 23.04
C PHE A 37 17.97 7.17 24.19
N ASN A 38 18.49 8.40 24.26
CA ASN A 38 19.42 8.84 25.31
C ASN A 38 18.74 9.42 26.58
N SER A 39 17.42 9.25 26.76
CA SER A 39 16.67 9.91 27.86
C SER A 39 16.83 9.26 29.24
N GLY A 40 17.60 8.17 29.36
CA GLY A 40 17.84 7.47 30.62
C GLY A 40 16.71 6.53 31.08
N LYS A 41 15.60 6.45 30.34
CA LYS A 41 14.56 5.42 30.53
C LYS A 41 14.74 4.27 29.54
N PRO A 42 14.25 3.05 29.85
CA PRO A 42 14.26 1.95 28.89
C PRO A 42 13.59 2.35 27.58
N PHE A 43 14.36 2.37 26.51
CA PHE A 43 13.89 2.68 25.17
C PHE A 43 13.10 1.49 24.63
N GLN A 44 11.88 1.72 24.12
CA GLN A 44 11.04 0.69 23.50
C GLN A 44 10.47 1.18 22.17
N VAL A 45 10.77 0.45 21.09
CA VAL A 45 10.12 0.62 19.78
C VAL A 45 9.62 -0.72 19.28
N LYS A 46 8.40 -0.73 18.73
CA LYS A 46 7.85 -1.91 18.05
C LYS A 46 8.51 -2.06 16.67
N LYS A 47 8.95 -3.27 16.36
CA LYS A 47 9.34 -3.69 15.02
C LYS A 47 8.10 -4.01 14.18
N PHE A 48 8.33 -4.23 12.89
CA PHE A 48 7.28 -4.62 11.94
C PHE A 48 6.61 -5.95 12.32
N ASP A 49 7.39 -6.94 12.78
CA ASP A 49 6.90 -8.24 13.25
C ASP A 49 6.15 -8.18 14.60
N GLY A 50 5.97 -6.99 15.18
CA GLY A 50 5.32 -6.79 16.48
C GLY A 50 6.24 -7.00 17.69
N SER A 51 7.45 -7.52 17.50
CA SER A 51 8.46 -7.63 18.56
C SER A 51 8.94 -6.23 19.02
N LYS A 52 9.58 -6.16 20.18
CA LYS A 52 10.08 -4.89 20.75
C LYS A 52 11.60 -4.84 20.70
N ILE A 53 12.14 -3.69 20.30
CA ILE A 53 13.53 -3.32 20.55
C ILE A 53 13.57 -2.66 21.92
N THR A 54 14.16 -3.34 22.90
CA THR A 54 14.45 -2.80 24.23
C THR A 54 15.93 -2.48 24.34
N SER A 55 16.26 -1.26 24.76
CA SER A 55 17.65 -0.87 25.03
C SER A 55 17.73 -0.02 26.29
N GLU A 56 18.66 -0.36 27.19
CA GLU A 56 18.97 0.39 28.39
C GLU A 56 20.50 0.44 28.54
N GLY A 57 21.05 1.63 28.83
CA GLY A 57 22.49 1.82 29.08
C GLY A 57 23.41 1.77 27.85
N PHE A 58 22.90 1.48 26.64
CA PHE A 58 23.73 1.44 25.42
C PHE A 58 23.85 2.81 24.74
N LYS A 59 25.00 3.05 24.08
CA LYS A 59 25.22 4.24 23.25
C LYS A 59 24.63 4.05 21.85
N PHE A 60 24.03 5.10 21.30
CA PHE A 60 23.57 5.12 19.90
C PHE A 60 24.76 5.09 18.92
N SER A 61 25.24 3.88 18.61
CA SER A 61 26.41 3.63 17.76
C SER A 61 26.41 2.19 17.26
N GLY A 62 27.29 1.87 16.30
CA GLY A 62 27.48 0.50 15.80
C GLY A 62 26.17 -0.15 15.34
N SER A 63 25.90 -1.36 15.82
CA SER A 63 24.74 -2.16 15.44
C SER A 63 23.40 -1.51 15.79
N ILE A 64 23.30 -0.75 16.89
CA ILE A 64 22.04 -0.05 17.26
C ILE A 64 21.69 1.00 16.21
N ARG A 65 22.71 1.72 15.72
CA ARG A 65 22.54 2.69 14.65
C ARG A 65 22.16 2.00 13.33
N GLN A 66 22.73 0.83 13.03
CA GLN A 66 22.32 0.07 11.84
C GLN A 66 20.86 -0.39 11.93
N ILE A 67 20.46 -0.96 13.08
CA ILE A 67 19.06 -1.37 13.34
C ILE A 67 18.12 -0.19 13.14
N TYR A 68 18.48 1.00 13.63
CA TYR A 68 17.68 2.21 13.45
C TYR A 68 17.39 2.48 11.96
N TRP A 69 18.43 2.53 11.12
CA TRP A 69 18.30 2.85 9.71
C TRP A 69 17.48 1.82 8.91
N HIS A 70 17.57 0.54 9.27
CA HIS A 70 16.81 -0.55 8.61
C HIS A 70 15.43 -0.81 9.22
N SER A 71 15.08 -0.18 10.35
CA SER A 71 13.86 -0.49 11.10
C SER A 71 12.56 -0.13 10.37
N ILE A 72 12.63 0.76 9.38
CA ILE A 72 11.46 1.28 8.65
C ILE A 72 11.20 0.61 7.31
N GLU A 73 12.20 -0.08 6.74
CA GLU A 73 12.12 -0.67 5.38
C GLU A 73 10.91 -1.59 5.23
N PRO A 74 10.64 -2.55 6.15
CA PRO A 74 9.49 -3.44 6.02
C PRO A 74 8.14 -2.71 6.07
N PHE A 75 8.07 -1.58 6.77
CA PHE A 75 6.86 -0.77 6.81
C PHE A 75 6.63 -0.06 5.47
N ILE A 76 7.68 0.47 4.85
CA ILE A 76 7.56 1.13 3.55
C ILE A 76 7.17 0.12 2.46
N GLU A 77 7.72 -1.09 2.50
CA GLU A 77 7.34 -2.18 1.60
C GLU A 77 5.85 -2.53 1.74
N ASP A 78 5.37 -2.77 2.96
CA ASP A 78 3.97 -3.08 3.24
C ASP A 78 3.01 -1.95 2.84
N ILE A 79 3.37 -0.69 3.14
CA ILE A 79 2.60 0.48 2.72
C ILE A 79 2.51 0.55 1.20
N THR A 80 3.61 0.31 0.49
CA THR A 80 3.68 0.35 -0.97
C THR A 80 2.72 -0.67 -1.59
N VAL A 81 2.80 -1.94 -1.16
CA VAL A 81 1.91 -3.01 -1.67
C VAL A 81 0.45 -2.65 -1.41
N LYS A 82 0.10 -2.27 -0.18
CA LYS A 82 -1.29 -1.91 0.18
C LYS A 82 -1.85 -0.72 -0.60
N VAL A 83 -1.00 0.27 -0.87
CA VAL A 83 -1.41 1.46 -1.63
C VAL A 83 -1.62 1.10 -3.11
N ILE A 84 -0.72 0.30 -3.70
CA ILE A 84 -0.87 -0.16 -5.08
C ILE A 84 -2.17 -0.97 -5.24
N ASP A 85 -2.41 -1.95 -4.37
CA ASP A 85 -3.62 -2.80 -4.40
C ASP A 85 -4.91 -1.97 -4.31
N GLU A 86 -4.95 -0.98 -3.41
CA GLU A 86 -6.10 -0.10 -3.29
C GLU A 86 -6.26 0.80 -4.51
N VAL A 87 -5.18 1.37 -5.03
CA VAL A 87 -5.24 2.21 -6.23
C VAL A 87 -5.76 1.41 -7.42
N VAL A 88 -5.27 0.19 -7.64
CA VAL A 88 -5.76 -0.71 -8.69
C VAL A 88 -7.25 -0.98 -8.51
N THR A 89 -7.68 -1.30 -7.30
CA THR A 89 -9.08 -1.58 -6.98
C THR A 89 -9.98 -0.38 -7.25
N LEU A 90 -9.64 0.80 -6.71
CA LEU A 90 -10.43 2.02 -6.85
C LEU A 90 -10.48 2.50 -8.31
N THR A 91 -9.37 2.34 -9.04
CA THR A 91 -9.31 2.72 -10.46
C THR A 91 -10.23 1.83 -11.29
N GLN A 92 -10.27 0.52 -11.01
CA GLN A 92 -11.20 -0.41 -11.67
C GLN A 92 -12.66 -0.07 -11.37
N GLU A 93 -12.99 0.23 -10.11
CA GLU A 93 -14.36 0.59 -9.70
C GLU A 93 -14.85 1.88 -10.37
N LYS A 94 -13.96 2.84 -10.56
CA LYS A 94 -14.29 4.18 -11.10
C LYS A 94 -13.98 4.35 -12.59
N SER A 95 -13.53 3.30 -13.27
CA SER A 95 -13.15 3.33 -14.69
C SER A 95 -12.16 4.45 -15.03
N GLN A 96 -11.20 4.74 -14.15
CA GLN A 96 -10.16 5.74 -14.39
C GLN A 96 -8.95 5.13 -15.13
N ASP A 97 -8.05 5.98 -15.61
CA ASP A 97 -6.77 5.53 -16.18
C ASP A 97 -5.87 5.02 -15.04
N LEU A 98 -5.55 3.71 -15.09
CA LEU A 98 -4.71 3.08 -14.10
C LEU A 98 -3.28 3.61 -14.14
N LYS A 99 -2.75 3.88 -15.33
CA LYS A 99 -1.39 4.35 -15.50
C LYS A 99 -1.22 5.72 -14.89
N GLU A 100 -2.16 6.63 -15.14
CA GLU A 100 -2.17 7.95 -14.51
C GLU A 100 -2.23 7.82 -12.98
N THR A 101 -3.19 7.06 -12.46
CA THR A 101 -3.43 6.95 -11.01
C THR A 101 -2.26 6.27 -10.27
N LEU A 102 -1.66 5.21 -10.84
CA LEU A 102 -0.48 4.56 -10.26
C LEU A 102 0.75 5.44 -10.31
N THR A 103 0.94 6.24 -11.38
CA THR A 103 2.06 7.18 -11.46
C THR A 103 1.95 8.28 -10.40
N GLU A 104 0.73 8.76 -10.14
CA GLU A 104 0.48 9.69 -9.03
C GLU A 104 0.79 9.06 -7.67
N ALA A 105 0.35 7.83 -7.45
CA ALA A 105 0.62 7.08 -6.21
C ALA A 105 2.12 6.83 -6.02
N GLU A 106 2.86 6.50 -7.09
CA GLU A 106 4.32 6.36 -7.08
C GLU A 106 4.98 7.66 -6.58
N GLY A 107 4.61 8.80 -7.16
CA GLY A 107 5.16 10.10 -6.78
C GLY A 107 4.91 10.44 -5.31
N LEU A 108 3.72 10.12 -4.81
CA LEU A 108 3.38 10.30 -3.40
C LEU A 108 4.21 9.38 -2.49
N LEU A 109 4.25 8.08 -2.77
CA LEU A 109 5.03 7.11 -2.01
C LEU A 109 6.51 7.50 -1.96
N VAL A 110 7.11 7.84 -3.10
CA VAL A 110 8.49 8.33 -3.17
C VAL A 110 8.67 9.57 -2.29
N SER A 111 7.79 10.57 -2.41
CA SER A 111 7.88 11.81 -1.64
C SER A 111 7.85 11.57 -0.12
N TYR A 112 6.94 10.72 0.36
CA TYR A 112 6.84 10.40 1.79
C TYR A 112 7.99 9.53 2.28
N THR A 113 8.50 8.61 1.46
CA THR A 113 9.72 7.85 1.75
C THR A 113 10.92 8.79 1.93
N ARG A 114 11.11 9.77 1.04
CA ARG A 114 12.19 10.78 1.18
C ARG A 114 12.11 11.53 2.52
N LYS A 115 10.92 12.06 2.82
CA LYS A 115 10.66 12.80 4.07
C LYS A 115 10.94 11.95 5.31
N THR A 116 10.58 10.66 5.24
CA THR A 116 10.82 9.69 6.32
C THR A 116 12.31 9.51 6.58
N TYR A 117 13.11 9.27 5.54
CA TYR A 117 14.57 9.13 5.71
C TYR A 117 15.25 10.43 6.11
N GLN A 118 14.79 11.58 5.61
CA GLN A 118 15.29 12.88 6.05
C GLN A 118 15.02 13.09 7.54
N ARG A 119 13.81 12.78 8.02
CA ARG A 119 13.46 12.84 9.44
C ARG A 119 14.35 11.91 10.27
N MET A 120 14.68 10.73 9.73
CA MET A 120 15.59 9.83 10.41
C MET A 120 17.02 10.38 10.50
N ALA A 121 17.50 11.04 9.44
CA ALA A 121 18.81 11.68 9.43
C ALA A 121 18.93 12.79 10.49
N GLU A 122 17.88 13.56 10.71
CA GLU A 122 17.82 14.59 11.76
C GLU A 122 17.91 13.97 13.16
N ILE A 123 17.17 12.90 13.40
CA ILE A 123 17.19 12.19 14.70
C ILE A 123 18.56 11.57 14.93
N ASP A 124 19.13 10.88 13.94
CA ASP A 124 20.47 10.31 13.97
C ASP A 124 21.55 11.37 14.28
N GLN A 125 21.47 12.54 13.64
CA GLN A 125 22.37 13.66 13.90
C GLN A 125 22.25 14.14 15.35
N ARG A 126 21.02 14.32 15.87
CA ARG A 126 20.80 14.74 17.26
C ARG A 126 21.34 13.72 18.26
N LEU A 127 21.12 12.42 18.02
CA LEU A 127 21.57 11.35 18.90
C LEU A 127 23.11 11.26 18.94
N ARG A 128 23.77 11.41 17.78
CA ARG A 128 25.23 11.45 17.69
C ARG A 128 25.84 12.71 18.29
N GLY A 129 25.17 13.85 18.11
CA GLY A 129 25.60 15.14 18.66
C GLY A 129 25.36 15.29 20.17
N LYS A 130 24.73 14.32 20.85
CA LYS A 130 24.48 14.32 22.31
C LYS A 130 23.86 15.63 22.83
N GLY A 131 22.92 16.19 22.09
CA GLY A 131 22.29 17.49 22.41
C GLY A 131 22.84 18.68 21.63
N TYR A 132 23.97 18.53 20.93
CA TYR A 132 24.55 19.52 20.04
C TYR A 132 24.52 19.02 18.58
N PRO A 133 23.35 18.97 17.91
CA PRO A 133 23.21 18.35 16.59
C PRO A 133 24.14 18.94 15.52
N LYS A 134 24.41 20.25 15.58
CA LYS A 134 25.30 20.96 14.65
C LYS A 134 26.79 20.59 14.79
N SER A 135 27.17 19.88 15.87
CA SER A 135 28.54 19.40 16.06
C SER A 135 28.90 18.21 15.17
N VAL A 136 27.91 17.59 14.51
CA VAL A 136 28.12 16.42 13.66
C VAL A 136 27.37 16.57 12.35
N ASN A 137 27.96 16.12 11.25
CA ASN A 137 27.32 16.15 9.94
C ASN A 137 26.08 15.26 9.89
N ILE A 138 25.05 15.72 9.17
CA ILE A 138 23.87 14.93 8.85
C ILE A 138 24.27 13.72 8.02
N GLN A 139 23.65 12.57 8.32
CA GLN A 139 23.89 11.34 7.58
C GLN A 139 23.20 11.46 6.21
N LYS A 140 23.93 11.17 5.12
CA LYS A 140 23.34 11.04 3.80
C LYS A 140 22.38 9.85 3.78
N THR A 141 21.20 10.05 3.20
CA THR A 141 20.10 9.06 3.17
C THR A 141 20.18 8.12 1.98
N ASP A 142 20.92 8.48 0.92
CA ASP A 142 20.95 7.77 -0.38
C ASP A 142 21.08 6.25 -0.25
N ARG A 143 21.96 5.78 0.66
CA ARG A 143 22.21 4.35 0.89
C ARG A 143 20.97 3.56 1.34
N TYR A 144 20.06 4.21 2.06
CA TYR A 144 18.86 3.61 2.63
C TYR A 144 17.61 3.97 1.82
N GLU A 145 17.56 5.20 1.32
CA GLU A 145 16.44 5.73 0.56
C GLU A 145 16.35 5.13 -0.85
N THR A 146 17.49 4.98 -1.54
CA THR A 146 17.52 4.54 -2.95
C THR A 146 16.91 3.15 -3.14
N PRO A 147 17.27 2.11 -2.35
CA PRO A 147 16.65 0.79 -2.48
C PRO A 147 15.13 0.82 -2.32
N MET A 148 14.61 1.63 -1.40
CA MET A 148 13.16 1.75 -1.18
C MET A 148 12.45 2.49 -2.32
N ILE A 149 13.10 3.51 -2.91
CA ILE A 149 12.57 4.18 -4.09
C ILE A 149 12.56 3.21 -5.29
N GLU A 150 13.60 2.42 -5.47
CA GLU A 150 13.68 1.40 -6.52
C GLU A 150 12.62 0.32 -6.33
N PHE A 151 12.38 -0.12 -5.09
CA PHE A 151 11.29 -1.02 -4.75
C PHE A 151 9.94 -0.45 -5.17
N ILE A 152 9.61 0.79 -4.75
CA ILE A 152 8.36 1.46 -5.10
C ILE A 152 8.15 1.50 -6.62
N LYS A 153 9.17 1.97 -7.35
CA LYS A 153 9.13 2.06 -8.83
C LYS A 153 8.99 0.69 -9.49
N GLY A 154 9.70 -0.30 -8.96
CA GLY A 154 9.66 -1.68 -9.42
C GLY A 154 8.26 -2.28 -9.25
N SER A 155 7.64 -2.10 -8.08
CA SER A 155 6.29 -2.56 -7.78
C SER A 155 5.25 -1.91 -8.71
N VAL A 156 5.31 -0.59 -8.89
CA VAL A 156 4.40 0.11 -9.82
C VAL A 156 4.59 -0.35 -11.26
N SER A 157 5.84 -0.48 -11.71
CA SER A 157 6.15 -0.95 -13.06
C SER A 157 5.69 -2.40 -13.30
N ALA A 158 5.80 -3.27 -12.30
CA ALA A 158 5.33 -4.65 -12.37
C ALA A 158 3.80 -4.71 -12.49
N GLU A 159 3.10 -3.87 -11.73
CA GLU A 159 1.64 -3.79 -11.79
C GLU A 159 1.17 -3.29 -13.15
N LEU A 160 1.79 -2.23 -13.68
CA LEU A 160 1.45 -1.68 -15.01
C LEU A 160 1.69 -2.69 -16.15
N LYS A 161 2.70 -3.56 -16.04
CA LYS A 161 2.96 -4.61 -17.02
C LYS A 161 1.97 -5.78 -16.95
N THR A 162 1.52 -6.10 -15.74
CA THR A 162 0.65 -7.26 -15.49
C THR A 162 -0.83 -6.91 -15.67
N TYR A 163 -1.17 -5.62 -15.61
CA TYR A 163 -2.54 -5.15 -15.70
C TYR A 163 -3.22 -5.58 -17.00
N ARG A 164 -4.35 -6.28 -16.85
CA ARG A 164 -5.34 -6.51 -17.90
C ARG A 164 -6.64 -5.84 -17.46
N PRO A 165 -7.23 -4.93 -18.26
CA PRO A 165 -8.52 -4.35 -17.93
C PRO A 165 -9.57 -5.47 -17.82
N LYS A 166 -10.32 -5.51 -16.71
CA LYS A 166 -11.45 -6.44 -16.56
C LYS A 166 -12.42 -6.26 -17.74
N SER A 167 -12.87 -7.36 -18.33
CA SER A 167 -13.80 -7.29 -19.45
C SER A 167 -15.13 -6.66 -19.03
N ARG A 168 -15.82 -5.98 -19.95
CA ARG A 168 -17.15 -5.39 -19.68
C ARG A 168 -18.14 -6.41 -19.11
N PHE A 169 -18.01 -7.68 -19.47
CA PHE A 169 -18.83 -8.78 -18.95
C PHE A 169 -18.54 -9.12 -17.49
N GLU A 170 -17.29 -9.08 -17.04
CA GLU A 170 -16.94 -9.33 -15.63
C GLU A 170 -17.41 -8.18 -14.73
N GLN A 171 -17.31 -6.94 -15.21
CA GLN A 171 -17.88 -5.78 -14.53
C GLN A 171 -19.42 -5.88 -14.45
N PHE A 172 -20.08 -6.25 -15.55
CA PHE A 172 -21.53 -6.50 -15.58
C PHE A 172 -21.94 -7.65 -14.65
N TYR A 173 -21.19 -8.75 -14.63
CA TYR A 173 -21.45 -9.92 -13.77
C TYR A 173 -21.32 -9.61 -12.29
N GLN A 174 -20.33 -8.81 -11.88
CA GLN A 174 -20.17 -8.41 -10.48
C GLN A 174 -21.27 -7.43 -10.04
N ASN A 175 -21.57 -6.40 -10.84
CA ASN A 175 -22.63 -5.44 -10.53
C ASN A 175 -24.04 -6.07 -10.55
N ASN A 176 -24.25 -7.08 -11.40
CA ASN A 176 -25.54 -7.75 -11.57
C ASN A 176 -25.49 -9.20 -11.11
N LYS A 177 -24.63 -9.53 -10.13
CA LYS A 177 -24.40 -10.91 -9.67
C LYS A 177 -25.70 -11.62 -9.28
N PHE A 178 -26.67 -10.88 -8.74
CA PHE A 178 -28.00 -11.39 -8.43
C PHE A 178 -28.82 -11.73 -9.68
N LEU A 179 -28.88 -10.83 -10.67
CA LEU A 179 -29.62 -11.04 -11.92
C LEU A 179 -29.02 -12.14 -12.78
N VAL A 180 -27.69 -12.23 -12.87
CA VAL A 180 -27.03 -13.30 -13.64
C VAL A 180 -27.26 -14.66 -12.98
N LYS A 181 -27.17 -14.74 -11.64
CA LYS A 181 -27.52 -15.97 -10.91
C LYS A 181 -28.98 -16.35 -11.10
N PHE A 182 -29.90 -15.37 -11.10
CA PHE A 182 -31.32 -15.59 -11.34
C PHE A 182 -31.59 -16.12 -12.76
N LEU A 183 -30.95 -15.54 -13.77
CA LEU A 183 -31.04 -16.01 -15.16
C LEU A 183 -30.56 -17.45 -15.31
N VAL A 184 -29.40 -17.80 -14.74
CA VAL A 184 -28.88 -19.18 -14.78
C VAL A 184 -29.84 -20.16 -14.10
N TRP A 185 -30.43 -19.79 -12.95
CA TRP A 185 -31.44 -20.60 -12.28
C TRP A 185 -32.72 -20.77 -13.12
N SER A 186 -33.20 -19.71 -13.75
CA SER A 186 -34.42 -19.75 -14.58
C SER A 186 -34.28 -20.66 -15.81
N VAL A 187 -33.12 -20.64 -16.48
CA VAL A 187 -32.84 -21.53 -17.62
C VAL A 187 -32.77 -23.00 -17.17
N GLY A 188 -32.19 -23.27 -16.00
CA GLY A 188 -32.16 -24.60 -15.40
C GLY A 188 -33.56 -25.16 -15.07
N ILE A 189 -34.42 -24.33 -14.47
CA ILE A 189 -35.81 -24.70 -14.18
C ILE A 189 -36.58 -24.97 -15.47
N LEU A 190 -36.45 -24.09 -16.47
CA LEU A 190 -37.15 -24.24 -17.75
C LEU A 190 -36.74 -25.53 -18.47
N GLY A 191 -35.44 -25.87 -18.45
CA GLY A 191 -34.93 -27.12 -18.99
C GLY A 191 -35.47 -28.36 -18.26
N ALA A 192 -35.60 -28.30 -16.93
CA ALA A 192 -36.17 -29.38 -16.14
C ALA A 192 -37.67 -29.58 -16.42
N VAL A 193 -38.44 -28.49 -16.58
CA VAL A 193 -39.87 -28.53 -16.93
C VAL A 193 -40.10 -29.10 -18.33
N ILE A 194 -39.26 -28.72 -19.30
CA ILE A 194 -39.32 -29.28 -20.66
C ILE A 194 -38.99 -30.79 -20.65
N LYS A 195 -37.94 -31.19 -19.93
CA LYS A 195 -37.57 -32.61 -19.82
C LYS A 195 -38.67 -33.43 -19.11
N PHE A 196 -39.26 -32.90 -18.06
CA PHE A 196 -40.35 -33.55 -17.34
C PHE A 196 -41.61 -33.69 -18.20
N SER A 197 -41.99 -32.65 -18.96
CA SER A 197 -43.15 -32.71 -19.85
C SER A 197 -42.95 -33.68 -21.03
N LEU A 198 -41.72 -33.86 -21.52
CA LEU A 198 -41.38 -34.88 -22.52
C LEU A 198 -41.43 -36.31 -21.97
N VAL A 199 -40.96 -36.55 -20.74
CA VAL A 199 -41.05 -37.87 -20.07
C VAL A 199 -42.50 -38.27 -19.84
N VAL A 200 -43.32 -37.37 -19.28
CA VAL A 200 -44.75 -37.62 -19.04
C VAL A 200 -45.51 -37.88 -20.35
N LYS A 201 -45.15 -37.23 -21.46
CA LYS A 201 -45.73 -37.51 -22.78
C LYS A 201 -45.27 -38.85 -23.37
N GLY A 202 -44.05 -39.30 -23.09
CA GLY A 202 -43.53 -40.58 -23.55
C GLY A 202 -44.19 -41.77 -22.87
N ASP A 203 -44.48 -41.67 -21.58
CA ASP A 203 -45.16 -42.71 -20.80
C ASP A 203 -46.66 -42.82 -21.13
N ALA A 204 -47.28 -41.75 -21.65
CA ALA A 204 -48.68 -41.75 -22.06
C ALA A 204 -48.95 -42.41 -23.44
N THR A 205 -47.90 -42.81 -24.16
CA THR A 205 -47.99 -43.50 -25.46
C THR A 205 -47.76 -45.01 -25.41
N LEU A 206 -47.57 -45.57 -24.21
CA LEU A 206 -47.43 -47.01 -23.96
C LEU A 206 -48.52 -47.50 -23.00
N PHE A 207 -49.79 -47.25 -23.34
CA PHE A 207 -50.95 -47.98 -22.82
C PHE A 207 -52.04 -48.05 -23.89
#